data_AF-A0A1X1N4T9-F1
#
_entry.id   AF-A0A1X1N4T9-F1
#
_cell.length_a   1.000
_cell.length_b   1.000
_cell.length_c   1.000
_cell.angle_alpha   90.00
_cell.angle_beta   90.00
_cell.angle_gamma   90.00
#
_symmetry.space_group_name_H-M   'P 1'
#
loop_
_entity.id
_entity.type
_entity.pdbx_description
1 polymer ?
#
loop_
_entity_poly.entity_id
_entity_poly.type
_entity_poly.pdbx_seq_one_letter_code
_entity_poly.pdbx_strand_id
1 'polypeptide(L)'
;MRTCTRIQRRRDRGWRKPERCMIVDRTSDFGNPFTIAQLVDIGYKEPEARQTAIAEFRPWLRGSRANWTADESDRRREKLLARLPELRDMDLACPCEPGEPCHGDVLLEWAALSPLALEVRTAATRVRVDRQRVFQGLEPMYDADDLAAVLTQDVHLDCLVDFDPGDGIPQRCDNRTWNHYLKGQRLHEDAVTVRLVEVFA
;
A
#
# COMPACT_ATOMS: atom_id res chain seq x y z
N MET A 1 17.24 -1.58 -12.47
CA MET A 1 16.80 -2.14 -11.17
C MET A 1 16.85 -3.65 -11.25
N ARG A 2 17.22 -4.33 -10.16
CA ARG A 2 17.17 -5.80 -10.10
C ARG A 2 15.71 -6.23 -9.98
N THR A 3 15.32 -7.29 -10.67
CA THR A 3 14.01 -7.91 -10.46
C THR A 3 14.01 -8.63 -9.12
N CYS A 4 13.33 -8.04 -8.13
CA CYS A 4 13.07 -8.68 -6.84
C CYS A 4 12.00 -9.75 -6.99
N THR A 5 12.13 -10.84 -6.23
CA THR A 5 11.22 -11.99 -6.36
C THR A 5 10.73 -12.47 -5.00
N ARG A 6 9.61 -13.19 -5.02
CA ARG A 6 9.12 -13.93 -3.86
C ARG A 6 9.85 -15.25 -3.77
N ILE A 7 10.33 -15.57 -2.57
CA ILE A 7 10.90 -16.88 -2.26
C ILE A 7 10.07 -17.58 -1.18
N GLN A 8 10.01 -18.91 -1.24
CA GLN A 8 9.36 -19.67 -0.17
C GLN A 8 10.26 -19.71 1.06
N ARG A 9 9.75 -19.21 2.19
CA ARG A 9 10.35 -19.43 3.50
C ARG A 9 10.07 -20.86 3.93
N ARG A 10 11.12 -21.61 4.24
CA ARG A 10 10.97 -22.98 4.76
C ARG A 10 11.56 -23.10 6.17
N ARG A 11 11.08 -24.12 6.90
CA ARG A 11 11.55 -24.46 8.26
C ARG A 11 12.28 -25.80 8.29
N ASP A 12 12.59 -26.37 7.13
CA ASP A 12 13.39 -27.57 6.99
C ASP A 12 14.82 -27.35 7.49
N ARG A 13 15.40 -28.40 8.07
CA ARG A 13 16.78 -28.37 8.56
C ARG A 13 17.72 -28.02 7.40
N GLY A 14 18.49 -26.95 7.57
CA GLY A 14 19.47 -26.49 6.59
C GLY A 14 19.01 -25.29 5.76
N TRP A 15 17.74 -24.92 5.79
CA TRP A 15 17.31 -23.68 5.15
C TRP A 15 17.96 -22.47 5.81
N ARG A 16 18.40 -21.53 4.97
CA ARG A 16 18.99 -20.25 5.37
C ARG A 16 18.34 -19.15 4.55
N LYS A 17 17.92 -18.09 5.22
CA LYS A 17 17.41 -16.89 4.56
C LYS A 17 18.54 -16.30 3.70
N PRO A 18 18.32 -16.05 2.40
CA PRO A 18 19.29 -15.34 1.58
C PRO A 18 19.63 -13.96 2.16
N GLU A 19 20.81 -13.44 1.83
CA GLU A 19 21.33 -12.18 2.37
C GLU A 19 20.40 -11.00 2.04
N ARG A 20 20.09 -10.82 0.75
CA ARG A 20 19.19 -9.77 0.23
C ARG A 20 17.72 -10.17 0.22
N CYS A 21 17.28 -10.80 1.31
CA CYS A 21 15.91 -11.26 1.46
C CYS A 21 15.32 -10.85 2.82
N MET A 22 14.09 -10.36 2.81
CA MET A 22 13.32 -10.01 4.00
C MET A 22 12.23 -11.04 4.28
N ILE A 23 12.07 -11.44 5.54
CA ILE A 23 10.94 -12.27 5.94
C ILE A 23 9.70 -11.38 6.05
N VAL A 24 8.65 -11.74 5.34
CA VAL A 24 7.37 -10.99 5.31
C VAL A 24 6.20 -11.78 5.86
N ASP A 25 6.46 -12.90 6.55
CA ASP A 25 5.38 -13.69 7.16
C ASP A 25 4.81 -13.03 8.42
N ARG A 26 3.80 -13.68 9.04
CA ARG A 26 3.09 -13.18 10.22
C ARG A 26 3.96 -12.87 11.46
N THR A 27 5.22 -13.30 11.47
CA THR A 27 6.17 -13.00 12.55
C THR A 27 6.92 -11.68 12.33
N SER A 28 6.72 -11.03 11.18
CA SER A 28 7.29 -9.74 10.81
C SER A 28 6.22 -8.65 10.79
N ASP A 29 6.66 -7.40 10.71
CA ASP A 29 5.77 -6.24 10.52
C ASP A 29 5.12 -6.18 9.13
N PHE A 30 5.60 -6.99 8.19
CA PHE A 30 5.07 -7.09 6.83
C PHE A 30 4.06 -8.25 6.67
N GLY A 31 3.72 -8.93 7.77
CA GLY A 31 2.78 -10.04 7.76
C GLY A 31 1.35 -9.60 7.45
N ASN A 32 0.66 -10.35 6.60
CA ASN A 32 -0.77 -10.14 6.33
C ASN A 32 -1.59 -10.19 7.65
N PRO A 33 -2.30 -9.10 8.03
CA PRO A 33 -3.21 -9.12 9.17
C PRO A 33 -4.39 -10.07 9.03
N PHE A 34 -4.87 -10.32 7.81
CA PHE A 34 -6.00 -11.19 7.55
C PHE A 34 -5.51 -12.63 7.56
N THR A 35 -5.85 -13.38 8.62
CA THR A 35 -5.35 -14.74 8.79
C THR A 35 -6.31 -15.77 8.22
N ILE A 36 -5.75 -16.84 7.67
CA ILE A 36 -6.52 -18.01 7.23
C ILE A 36 -7.35 -18.58 8.39
N ALA A 37 -6.79 -18.60 9.61
CA ALA A 37 -7.50 -19.07 10.80
C ALA A 37 -8.78 -18.27 11.06
N GLN A 38 -8.70 -16.93 11.06
CA GLN A 38 -9.88 -16.08 11.25
C GLN A 38 -10.92 -16.28 10.15
N LEU A 39 -10.50 -16.48 8.90
CA LEU A 39 -11.42 -16.73 7.78
C LEU A 39 -12.10 -18.10 7.90
N VAL A 40 -11.37 -19.12 8.33
CA VAL A 40 -11.93 -20.44 8.61
C VAL A 40 -12.94 -20.37 9.77
N ASP A 41 -12.63 -19.60 10.82
CA ASP A 41 -13.53 -19.41 11.97
C ASP A 41 -14.88 -18.78 11.58
N ILE A 42 -14.91 -17.95 10.53
CA ILE A 42 -16.14 -17.35 9.99
C ILE A 42 -16.75 -18.13 8.81
N GLY A 43 -16.25 -19.34 8.52
CA GLY A 43 -16.89 -20.30 7.61
C GLY A 43 -16.25 -20.45 6.23
N TYR A 44 -15.12 -19.81 5.93
CA TYR A 44 -14.38 -20.07 4.70
C TYR A 44 -13.66 -21.43 4.77
N LYS A 45 -13.42 -22.04 3.61
CA LYS A 45 -12.64 -23.28 3.47
C LYS A 45 -11.36 -23.00 2.68
N GLU A 46 -10.37 -23.89 2.75
CA GLU A 46 -9.23 -23.85 1.83
C GLU A 46 -9.65 -24.45 0.49
N PRO A 47 -9.24 -23.86 -0.67
CA PRO A 47 -8.27 -22.77 -0.82
C PRO A 47 -8.86 -21.34 -0.75
N GLU A 48 -10.18 -21.19 -0.62
CA GLU A 48 -10.88 -19.90 -0.71
C GLU A 48 -10.47 -18.92 0.42
N ALA A 49 -10.20 -19.44 1.63
CA ALA A 49 -9.74 -18.66 2.77
C ALA A 49 -8.41 -17.96 2.47
N ARG A 50 -7.47 -18.64 1.84
CA ARG A 50 -6.19 -18.04 1.42
C ARG A 50 -6.38 -16.94 0.40
N GLN A 51 -7.19 -17.20 -0.63
CA GLN A 51 -7.47 -16.21 -1.67
C GLN A 51 -8.15 -14.97 -1.08
N THR A 52 -9.10 -15.18 -0.17
CA THR A 52 -9.80 -14.10 0.53
C THR A 52 -8.84 -13.29 1.40
N ALA A 53 -7.96 -13.93 2.18
CA ALA A 53 -6.96 -13.21 2.98
C ALA A 53 -6.09 -12.27 2.14
N ILE A 54 -5.72 -12.68 0.93
CA ILE A 54 -4.91 -11.87 0.01
C ILE A 54 -5.75 -10.78 -0.64
N ALA A 55 -6.98 -11.11 -1.06
CA ALA A 55 -7.93 -10.17 -1.64
C ALA A 55 -8.32 -9.05 -0.68
N GLU A 56 -8.32 -9.33 0.64
CA GLU A 56 -8.52 -8.34 1.70
C GLU A 56 -7.27 -7.49 1.97
N PHE A 57 -6.09 -8.10 1.89
CA PHE A 57 -4.83 -7.43 2.19
C PHE A 57 -4.53 -6.25 1.27
N ARG A 58 -4.75 -6.42 -0.04
CA ARG A 58 -4.47 -5.38 -1.05
C ARG A 58 -5.26 -4.08 -0.82
N PRO A 59 -6.61 -4.07 -0.78
CA PRO A 59 -7.38 -2.86 -0.55
C PRO A 59 -7.14 -2.30 0.85
N TRP A 60 -6.92 -3.15 1.86
CA TRP A 60 -6.54 -2.69 3.20
C TRP A 60 -5.22 -1.92 3.19
N LEU A 61 -4.17 -2.44 2.54
CA LEU A 61 -2.88 -1.77 2.43
C LEU A 61 -3.01 -0.45 1.64
N ARG A 62 -3.94 -0.38 0.69
CA ARG A 62 -4.32 0.84 -0.05
C ARG A 62 -5.32 1.73 0.70
N GLY A 63 -5.53 1.49 2.00
CA GLY A 63 -6.25 2.40 2.89
C GLY A 63 -7.74 2.13 3.06
N SER A 64 -8.28 1.04 2.53
CA SER A 64 -9.67 0.63 2.81
C SER A 64 -9.85 0.27 4.29
N ARG A 65 -10.93 0.77 4.89
CA ARG A 65 -11.42 0.42 6.23
C ARG A 65 -12.69 -0.44 6.19
N ALA A 66 -13.18 -0.83 5.00
CA ALA A 66 -14.48 -1.48 4.83
C ALA A 66 -14.67 -2.75 5.68
N ASN A 67 -13.65 -3.61 5.72
CA ASN A 67 -13.72 -4.91 6.41
C ASN A 67 -13.07 -4.92 7.80
N TRP A 68 -12.38 -3.84 8.17
CA TRP A 68 -11.79 -3.69 9.51
C TRP A 68 -11.63 -2.21 9.90
N THR A 69 -12.64 -1.71 10.62
CA THR A 69 -12.78 -0.30 11.02
C THR A 69 -12.17 0.03 12.39
N ALA A 70 -11.59 -0.92 13.10
CA ALA A 70 -11.02 -0.65 14.42
C ALA A 70 -9.77 0.24 14.32
N ASP A 71 -9.48 1.03 15.36
CA ASP A 71 -8.26 1.85 15.45
C ASP A 71 -6.97 1.00 15.36
N GLU A 72 -7.01 -0.22 15.89
CA GLU A 72 -5.93 -1.20 15.76
C GLU A 72 -5.57 -1.49 14.29
N SER A 73 -6.56 -1.59 13.41
CA SER A 73 -6.37 -1.81 11.97
C SER A 73 -5.53 -0.68 11.36
N ASP A 74 -5.82 0.57 11.74
CA ASP A 74 -5.12 1.73 11.23
C ASP A 74 -3.69 1.81 11.74
N ARG A 75 -3.48 1.60 13.04
CA ARG A 75 -2.13 1.57 13.62
C ARG A 75 -1.28 0.45 13.02
N ARG A 76 -1.88 -0.71 12.75
CA ARG A 76 -1.19 -1.82 12.10
C ARG A 76 -0.83 -1.50 10.65
N ARG A 77 -1.72 -0.83 9.91
CA ARG A 77 -1.44 -0.36 8.55
C ARG A 77 -0.30 0.64 8.55
N GLU A 78 -0.33 1.63 9.44
CA GLU A 78 0.70 2.66 9.52
C GLU A 78 2.07 2.07 9.84
N LYS A 79 2.15 1.11 10.78
CA LYS A 79 3.40 0.40 11.08
C LYS A 79 4.00 -0.27 9.84
N LEU A 80 3.16 -0.86 8.99
CA LEU A 80 3.60 -1.49 7.74
C LEU A 80 4.02 -0.42 6.71
N LEU A 81 3.19 0.61 6.49
CA LEU A 81 3.46 1.71 5.55
C LEU A 81 4.80 2.40 5.83
N ALA A 82 5.06 2.73 7.10
CA ALA A 82 6.30 3.39 7.52
C ALA A 82 7.57 2.58 7.21
N ARG A 83 7.44 1.25 7.10
CA ARG A 83 8.56 0.33 6.86
C ARG A 83 8.65 -0.16 5.41
N LEU A 84 7.68 0.16 4.55
CA LEU A 84 7.73 -0.22 3.13
C LEU A 84 9.02 0.19 2.39
N PRO A 85 9.66 1.34 2.69
CA PRO A 85 10.94 1.67 2.07
C PRO A 85 12.05 0.62 2.28
N GLU A 86 11.98 -0.15 3.38
CA GLU A 86 12.94 -1.22 3.69
C GLU A 86 12.86 -2.42 2.73
N LEU A 87 11.75 -2.56 2.00
CA LEU A 87 11.53 -3.67 1.05
C LEU A 87 12.18 -3.44 -0.31
N ARG A 88 12.62 -2.21 -0.61
CA ARG A 88 13.24 -1.88 -1.90
C ARG A 88 14.51 -2.71 -2.12
N ASP A 89 14.66 -3.24 -3.32
CA ASP A 89 15.78 -4.09 -3.73
C ASP A 89 16.00 -5.37 -2.88
N MET A 90 14.94 -5.84 -2.19
CA MET A 90 14.92 -7.06 -1.38
C MET A 90 14.00 -8.14 -2.00
N ASP A 91 14.44 -9.40 -1.99
CA ASP A 91 13.54 -10.54 -2.20
C ASP A 91 12.65 -10.75 -0.97
N LEU A 92 11.44 -11.25 -1.13
CA LEU A 92 10.49 -11.41 -0.01
C LEU A 92 10.24 -12.89 0.30
N ALA A 93 10.50 -13.30 1.55
CA ALA A 93 10.31 -14.66 2.03
C ALA A 93 9.00 -14.82 2.79
N CYS A 94 8.10 -15.65 2.25
CA CYS A 94 6.82 -16.03 2.86
C CYS A 94 6.67 -17.56 2.81
N PRO A 95 6.04 -18.23 3.80
CA PRO A 95 5.86 -19.69 3.76
C PRO A 95 4.94 -20.19 2.64
N CYS A 96 4.17 -19.32 1.98
CA CYS A 96 3.31 -19.70 0.85
C CYS A 96 4.14 -20.37 -0.26
N GLU A 97 3.55 -21.40 -0.87
CA GLU A 97 4.19 -22.13 -1.97
C GLU A 97 4.49 -21.22 -3.16
N PRO A 98 5.59 -21.43 -3.91
CA PRO A 98 5.85 -20.72 -5.15
C PRO A 98 4.72 -20.96 -6.17
N GLY A 99 4.40 -19.95 -6.98
CA GLY A 99 3.34 -20.05 -8.00
C GLY A 99 1.92 -19.76 -7.48
N GLU A 100 1.67 -19.95 -6.19
CA GLU A 100 0.40 -19.57 -5.56
C GLU A 100 0.34 -18.06 -5.26
N PRO A 101 -0.84 -17.43 -5.30
CA PRO A 101 -1.03 -16.06 -4.84
C PRO A 101 -0.52 -15.87 -3.42
N CYS A 102 0.16 -14.75 -3.16
CA CYS A 102 0.70 -14.41 -1.86
C CYS A 102 0.57 -12.92 -1.55
N HIS A 103 0.43 -12.57 -0.27
CA HIS A 103 0.50 -11.16 0.15
C HIS A 103 1.88 -10.53 -0.13
N GLY A 104 2.93 -11.36 -0.20
CA GLY A 104 4.26 -10.96 -0.63
C GLY A 104 4.30 -10.42 -2.06
N ASP A 105 3.39 -10.85 -2.94
CA ASP A 105 3.31 -10.33 -4.31
C ASP A 105 2.80 -8.88 -4.29
N VAL A 106 1.83 -8.58 -3.42
CA VAL A 106 1.36 -7.20 -3.18
C VAL A 106 2.50 -6.34 -2.63
N LEU A 107 3.30 -6.85 -1.68
CA LEU A 107 4.44 -6.10 -1.14
C LEU A 107 5.54 -5.84 -2.18
N LEU A 108 5.78 -6.77 -3.10
CA LEU A 108 6.72 -6.57 -4.21
C LEU A 108 6.28 -5.44 -5.14
N GLU A 109 4.98 -5.29 -5.40
CA GLU A 109 4.45 -4.16 -6.19
C GLU A 109 4.75 -2.81 -5.53
N TRP A 110 4.61 -2.72 -4.20
CA TRP A 110 4.96 -1.50 -3.47
C TRP A 110 6.47 -1.26 -3.40
N ALA A 111 7.25 -2.32 -3.25
CA ALA A 111 8.72 -2.25 -3.24
C ALA A 111 9.31 -1.84 -4.61
N ALA A 112 8.61 -2.15 -5.70
CA ALA A 112 9.01 -1.79 -7.06
C ALA A 112 8.81 -0.30 -7.40
N LEU A 113 8.01 0.43 -6.63
CA LEU A 113 7.80 1.86 -6.84
C LEU A 113 9.09 2.65 -6.72
N SER A 114 9.20 3.78 -7.42
CA SER A 114 10.24 4.77 -7.14
C SER A 114 10.06 5.36 -5.73
N PRO A 115 11.10 5.94 -5.10
CA PRO A 115 10.98 6.56 -3.79
C PRO A 115 9.83 7.56 -3.70
N LEU A 116 9.73 8.45 -4.69
CA LEU A 116 8.66 9.45 -4.78
C LEU A 116 7.28 8.80 -4.96
N ALA A 117 7.16 7.79 -5.83
CA ALA A 117 5.87 7.11 -6.06
C ALA A 117 5.38 6.38 -4.81
N LEU A 118 6.30 5.80 -4.02
CA LEU A 118 5.99 5.17 -2.75
C LEU A 118 5.52 6.20 -1.71
N GLU A 119 6.20 7.34 -1.63
CA GLU A 119 5.86 8.44 -0.72
C GLU A 119 4.45 9.00 -1.04
N VAL A 120 4.19 9.35 -2.30
CA VAL A 120 2.89 9.85 -2.75
C VAL A 120 1.78 8.82 -2.52
N ARG A 121 2.02 7.54 -2.84
CA ARG A 121 1.03 6.48 -2.60
C ARG A 121 0.74 6.28 -1.11
N THR A 122 1.76 6.41 -0.27
CA THR A 122 1.61 6.33 1.18
C THR A 122 0.78 7.50 1.71
N ALA A 123 1.07 8.73 1.29
CA ALA A 123 0.29 9.90 1.66
C ALA A 123 -1.17 9.80 1.20
N ALA A 124 -1.42 9.37 -0.05
CA ALA A 124 -2.77 9.15 -0.56
C ALA A 124 -3.53 8.07 0.24
N THR A 125 -2.83 7.02 0.66
CA THR A 125 -3.39 5.97 1.52
C THR A 125 -3.80 6.54 2.88
N ARG A 126 -2.95 7.36 3.50
CA ARG A 126 -3.22 8.02 4.78
C ARG A 126 -4.42 8.98 4.71
N VAL A 127 -4.50 9.83 3.68
CA VAL A 127 -5.68 10.68 3.42
C VAL A 127 -6.96 9.85 3.32
N ARG A 128 -6.92 8.73 2.58
CA ARG A 128 -8.08 7.85 2.43
C ARG A 128 -8.52 7.23 3.76
N VAL A 129 -7.57 6.84 4.61
CA VAL A 129 -7.86 6.34 5.96
C VAL A 129 -8.53 7.42 6.81
N ASP A 130 -7.98 8.63 6.86
CA ASP A 130 -8.54 9.73 7.66
C ASP A 130 -9.93 10.15 7.20
N ARG A 131 -10.18 10.21 5.89
CA ARG A 131 -11.52 10.48 5.36
C ARG A 131 -12.54 9.45 5.84
N GLN A 132 -12.18 8.17 5.88
CA GLN A 132 -13.06 7.11 6.37
C GLN A 132 -13.21 7.15 7.90
N ARG A 133 -12.18 7.54 8.65
CA ARG A 133 -12.25 7.76 10.10
C ARG A 133 -13.21 8.89 10.44
N VAL A 134 -13.05 10.05 9.80
CA VAL A 134 -13.92 11.22 9.97
C VAL A 134 -15.37 10.89 9.61
N PHE A 135 -15.59 10.15 8.50
CA PHE A 135 -16.94 9.70 8.14
C PHE A 135 -17.59 8.81 9.22
N GLN A 136 -16.79 8.08 9.99
CA GLN A 136 -17.23 7.24 11.11
C GLN A 136 -17.27 7.98 12.46
N GLY A 137 -17.04 9.30 12.48
CA GLY A 137 -17.03 10.11 13.70
C GLY A 137 -15.77 9.94 14.54
N LEU A 138 -14.66 9.46 13.95
CA LEU A 138 -13.36 9.35 14.60
C LEU A 138 -12.47 10.52 14.19
N GLU A 139 -11.57 10.91 15.10
CA GLU A 139 -10.51 11.88 14.80
C GLU A 139 -9.55 11.36 13.72
N PRO A 140 -9.00 12.24 12.86
CA PRO A 140 -7.94 11.89 11.93
C PRO A 140 -6.70 11.38 12.68
N MET A 141 -5.93 10.52 12.03
CA MET A 141 -4.72 9.92 12.58
C MET A 141 -3.45 10.67 12.15
N TYR A 142 -3.49 11.36 11.00
CA TYR A 142 -2.32 12.00 10.40
C TYR A 142 -2.46 13.53 10.40
N ASP A 143 -1.33 14.21 10.35
CA ASP A 143 -1.29 15.65 10.22
C ASP A 143 -1.68 16.06 8.78
N ALA A 144 -2.64 16.98 8.66
CA ALA A 144 -3.18 17.38 7.36
C ALA A 144 -2.18 18.20 6.54
N ASP A 145 -1.34 19.01 7.20
CA ASP A 145 -0.35 19.85 6.55
C ASP A 145 0.82 19.00 6.03
N ASP A 146 1.27 18.01 6.81
CA ASP A 146 2.27 17.02 6.37
C ASP A 146 1.80 16.24 5.14
N LEU A 147 0.53 15.81 5.13
CA LEU A 147 -0.05 15.12 3.98
C LEU A 147 -0.19 16.04 2.76
N ALA A 148 -0.61 17.30 2.97
CA ALA A 148 -0.71 18.28 1.90
C ALA A 148 0.66 18.59 1.30
N ALA A 149 1.70 18.73 2.13
CA ALA A 149 3.06 19.00 1.68
C ALA A 149 3.59 17.91 0.73
N VAL A 150 3.35 16.64 1.03
CA VAL A 150 3.74 15.53 0.15
C VAL A 150 2.93 15.51 -1.14
N LEU A 151 1.60 15.69 -1.04
CA LEU A 151 0.69 15.55 -2.18
C LEU A 151 0.70 16.75 -3.15
N THR A 152 1.23 17.89 -2.71
CA THR A 152 1.35 19.11 -3.50
C THR A 152 2.80 19.44 -3.87
N GLN A 153 3.75 18.56 -3.54
CA GLN A 153 5.16 18.75 -3.85
C GLN A 153 5.38 18.86 -5.37
N ASP A 154 6.13 19.90 -5.78
CA ASP A 154 6.58 20.06 -7.16
C ASP A 154 7.53 18.92 -7.55
N VAL A 155 7.11 18.10 -8.50
CA VAL A 155 7.95 17.06 -9.10
C VAL A 155 8.63 17.64 -10.34
N HIS A 156 9.96 17.76 -10.33
CA HIS A 156 10.71 18.13 -11.53
C HIS A 156 10.65 17.00 -12.57
N LEU A 157 10.41 17.36 -13.84
CA LEU A 157 10.05 16.53 -15.00
C LEU A 157 10.93 15.28 -15.30
N ASP A 158 12.07 15.12 -14.62
CA ASP A 158 13.04 14.08 -14.93
C ASP A 158 12.80 12.76 -14.17
N CYS A 159 11.76 12.69 -13.33
CA CYS A 159 11.44 11.50 -12.55
C CYS A 159 10.43 10.61 -13.28
N LEU A 160 10.91 9.49 -13.85
CA LEU A 160 10.05 8.42 -14.38
C LEU A 160 9.32 7.73 -13.22
N VAL A 161 7.98 7.71 -13.27
CA VAL A 161 7.13 7.00 -12.31
C VAL A 161 6.40 5.87 -13.03
N ASP A 162 6.76 4.64 -12.71
CA ASP A 162 6.02 3.44 -13.17
C ASP A 162 4.70 3.29 -12.39
N PHE A 163 3.62 2.97 -13.09
CA PHE A 163 2.22 3.05 -12.61
C PHE A 163 1.51 1.68 -12.55
N ASP A 164 0.67 1.48 -11.51
CA ASP A 164 -0.03 0.22 -11.13
C ASP A 164 -1.58 0.41 -11.13
N PRO A 165 -2.35 -0.45 -11.83
CA PRO A 165 -3.70 -0.13 -12.36
C PRO A 165 -4.93 -0.40 -11.45
N GLY A 166 -4.83 -0.36 -10.12
CA GLY A 166 -5.82 -1.05 -9.26
C GLY A 166 -7.17 -0.41 -8.88
N ASP A 167 -7.29 0.90 -8.67
CA ASP A 167 -8.29 1.39 -7.68
C ASP A 167 -9.08 2.67 -8.06
N GLY A 168 -9.16 3.05 -9.34
CA GLY A 168 -9.97 4.20 -9.75
C GLY A 168 -9.40 5.59 -9.36
N ILE A 169 -8.07 5.68 -9.18
CA ILE A 169 -7.35 6.95 -9.37
C ILE A 169 -7.31 7.19 -10.89
N PRO A 170 -7.79 8.34 -11.42
CA PRO A 170 -7.91 8.55 -12.86
C PRO A 170 -6.57 8.39 -13.58
N GLN A 171 -6.54 7.48 -14.55
CA GLN A 171 -5.35 7.11 -15.31
C GLN A 171 -4.82 8.21 -16.24
N ARG A 172 -5.64 9.22 -16.53
CA ARG A 172 -5.31 10.47 -17.20
C ARG A 172 -6.41 11.43 -16.80
N CYS A 173 -6.04 12.53 -16.16
CA CYS A 173 -7.01 13.58 -15.91
C CYS A 173 -6.28 14.91 -16.08
N ASP A 174 -6.87 15.80 -16.88
CA ASP A 174 -6.34 17.13 -17.06
C ASP A 174 -6.22 17.85 -15.71
N ASN A 175 -5.45 18.93 -15.67
CA ASN A 175 -5.29 19.75 -14.45
C ASN A 175 -6.64 20.11 -13.81
N ARG A 176 -7.71 20.23 -14.61
CA ARG A 176 -9.05 20.53 -14.13
C ARG A 176 -9.62 19.38 -13.29
N THR A 177 -9.48 18.14 -13.74
CA THR A 177 -10.02 16.96 -13.05
C THR A 177 -9.24 16.65 -11.78
N TRP A 178 -7.91 16.84 -11.78
CA TRP A 178 -7.10 16.72 -10.56
C TRP A 178 -7.46 17.78 -9.53
N ASN A 179 -7.56 19.05 -9.96
CA ASN A 179 -8.02 20.13 -9.09
C ASN A 179 -9.46 19.90 -8.57
N HIS A 180 -10.33 19.26 -9.36
CA HIS A 180 -11.66 18.87 -8.91
C HIS A 180 -11.59 17.79 -7.82
N TYR A 181 -10.71 16.79 -7.96
CA TYR A 181 -10.47 15.80 -6.90
C TYR A 181 -9.96 16.46 -5.62
N LEU A 182 -8.94 17.33 -5.70
CA LEU A 182 -8.38 18.05 -4.54
C LEU A 182 -9.43 18.92 -3.84
N LYS A 183 -10.22 19.69 -4.61
CA LYS A 183 -11.34 20.49 -4.08
C LYS A 183 -12.43 19.61 -3.44
N GLY A 184 -12.72 18.45 -4.04
CA GLY A 184 -13.67 17.47 -3.51
C GLY A 184 -13.21 16.78 -2.22
N GLN A 185 -11.89 16.75 -1.95
CA GLN A 185 -11.33 16.27 -0.67
C GLN A 185 -11.20 17.36 0.40
N ARG A 186 -11.54 18.64 0.10
CA ARG A 186 -11.30 19.81 0.98
C ARG A 186 -9.85 19.96 1.44
N LEU A 187 -8.89 19.55 0.62
CA LEU A 187 -7.46 19.61 0.95
C LEU A 187 -6.82 20.96 0.56
N HIS A 188 -7.57 21.92 0.02
CA HIS A 188 -7.04 23.25 -0.34
C HIS A 188 -8.16 24.28 -0.62
N GLU A 189 -7.95 25.56 -0.25
CA GLU A 189 -8.86 26.69 -0.55
C GLU A 189 -8.44 27.51 -1.79
N ASP A 190 -7.15 27.58 -2.12
CA ASP A 190 -6.63 28.36 -3.26
C ASP A 190 -6.43 27.54 -4.55
N ALA A 191 -6.58 28.19 -5.70
CA ALA A 191 -6.40 27.57 -7.02
C ALA A 191 -4.91 27.29 -7.30
N VAL A 192 -4.52 26.01 -7.27
CA VAL A 192 -3.16 25.56 -7.55
C VAL A 192 -2.82 25.79 -9.02
N THR A 193 -1.78 26.58 -9.27
CA THR A 193 -1.22 26.81 -10.60
C THR A 193 -0.22 25.69 -10.91
N VAL A 194 -0.73 24.56 -11.42
CA VAL A 194 -0.05 23.42 -12.08
C VAL A 194 1.13 22.76 -11.34
N ARG A 195 1.02 21.46 -11.00
CA ARG A 195 2.02 20.39 -11.28
C ARG A 195 1.65 19.00 -10.73
N LEU A 196 1.07 18.18 -11.60
CA LEU A 196 1.23 16.72 -11.65
C LEU A 196 0.96 16.16 -13.07
N VAL A 197 0.92 17.04 -14.08
CA VAL A 197 0.67 16.69 -15.49
C VAL A 197 1.55 17.55 -16.40
N GLU A 198 2.86 17.54 -16.16
CA GLU A 198 3.83 17.84 -17.21
C GLU A 198 4.92 16.78 -17.08
N VAL A 199 4.66 15.59 -17.63
CA VAL A 199 5.64 14.68 -18.27
C VAL A 199 4.87 13.88 -19.32
N PHE A 200 4.17 14.56 -20.23
CA PHE A 200 3.49 13.88 -21.34
C PHE A 200 3.54 14.77 -22.59
N ALA A 201 4.61 14.62 -23.37
CA ALA A 201 4.48 14.73 -24.82
C ALA A 201 3.84 13.45 -25.36
#